data_AF-A0A7J3DP24-F1
#
_entry.id   AF-A0A7J3DP24-F1
#
_cell.length_a   1.000
_cell.length_b   1.000
_cell.length_c   1.000
_cell.angle_alpha   90.00
_cell.angle_beta   90.00
_cell.angle_gamma   90.00
#
_symmetry.space_group_name_H-M   'P 1'
#
loop_
_entity.id
_entity.type
_entity.pdbx_description
1 polymer ?
#
loop_
_entity_poly.entity_id
_entity_poly.type
_entity_poly.pdbx_seq_one_letter_code
_entity_poly.pdbx_strand_id
1 'polypeptide(L)'
;EITGNTVYQGILALAKDAIRAGEPLSSFFKDYPEIFPPFFSQMITVGEKTGTLNKSLLTISDFYAKEAERIIGNITTFLTPVLIIFAAAVVGLLLLSVLTTIYQTITIIT
;
A
#
# COMPACT_ATOMS: atom_id res chain seq x y z
N GLU A 1 11.77 -14.16 14.19
CA GLU A 1 11.53 -13.55 12.86
C GLU A 1 10.21 -12.80 12.92
N ILE A 2 10.23 -11.46 12.95
CA ILE A 2 9.01 -10.64 13.18
C ILE A 2 8.61 -9.87 11.90
N THR A 3 9.55 -9.70 10.96
CA THR A 3 9.33 -9.12 9.63
C THR A 3 10.02 -10.00 8.60
N GLY A 4 9.36 -10.35 7.49
CA GLY A 4 9.97 -11.13 6.40
C GLY A 4 10.97 -10.35 5.53
N ASN A 5 11.19 -9.07 5.85
CA ASN A 5 12.01 -8.15 5.07
C ASN A 5 13.36 -7.90 5.76
N THR A 6 14.44 -8.23 5.06
CA THR A 6 15.83 -8.12 5.51
C THR A 6 16.26 -6.70 5.85
N VAL A 7 15.71 -5.68 5.17
CA VAL A 7 15.98 -4.26 5.45
C VAL A 7 15.43 -3.87 6.83
N TYR A 8 14.18 -4.23 7.13
CA TYR A 8 13.58 -3.95 8.43
C TYR A 8 14.27 -4.70 9.57
N GLN A 9 14.68 -5.95 9.34
CA GLN A 9 15.43 -6.72 10.33
C GLN A 9 16.77 -6.04 10.67
N GLY A 10 17.50 -5.56 9.67
CA GLY A 10 18.76 -4.84 9.86
C GLY A 10 18.57 -3.57 10.68
N ILE A 11 17.57 -2.75 10.35
CA ILE A 11 17.30 -1.49 11.07
C ILE A 11 16.86 -1.76 12.51
N LEU A 12 16.05 -2.80 12.76
CA LEU A 12 15.65 -3.16 14.12
C LEU A 12 16.81 -3.69 14.97
N ALA A 13 17.77 -4.38 14.36
CA ALA A 13 18.99 -4.80 15.05
C ALA A 13 19.83 -3.58 15.47
N LEU A 14 20.01 -2.62 14.55
CA LEU A 14 20.70 -1.35 14.83
C LEU A 14 19.96 -0.53 15.90
N ALA A 15 18.62 -0.47 15.85
CA ALA A 15 17.80 0.23 16.84
C ALA A 15 18.00 -0.36 18.24
N LYS A 16 18.11 -1.68 18.35
CA LYS A 16 18.37 -2.38 19.62
C LYS A 16 19.72 -1.98 20.21
N ASP A 17 20.74 -1.86 19.37
CA ASP A 17 22.07 -1.45 19.82
C ASP A 17 22.12 0.03 20.17
N ALA A 18 21.39 0.90 19.46
CA ALA A 18 21.20 2.32 19.81
C ALA A 18 20.53 2.50 21.19
N ILE A 19 19.46 1.74 21.47
CA ILE A 19 18.80 1.74 22.80
C ILE A 19 19.79 1.32 23.89
N ARG A 20 20.63 0.30 23.64
CA ARG A 20 21.66 -0.15 24.59
C ARG A 20 22.74 0.90 24.84
N ALA A 21 23.03 1.73 23.86
CA ALA A 21 23.93 2.88 23.98
C ALA A 21 23.30 4.08 24.70
N GLY A 22 22.00 4.02 25.04
CA GLY A 22 21.27 5.09 25.72
C GLY A 22 20.69 6.14 24.79
N GLU A 23 20.66 5.89 23.48
CA GLU A 23 20.03 6.80 22.53
C GLU A 23 18.50 6.67 22.59
N PRO A 24 17.74 7.79 22.59
CA PRO A 24 16.30 7.75 22.49
C PRO A 24 15.84 7.05 21.22
N LEU A 25 14.84 6.19 21.33
CA LEU A 25 14.32 5.43 20.19
C LEU A 25 13.76 6.37 19.10
N SER A 26 13.19 7.49 19.53
CA SER A 26 12.69 8.51 18.61
C SER A 26 13.78 9.32 17.87
N SER A 27 15.01 9.32 18.35
CA SER A 27 16.17 9.88 17.64
C SER A 27 16.56 8.96 16.50
N PHE A 28 16.84 7.69 16.83
CA PHE A 28 17.27 6.67 15.87
C PHE A 28 16.32 6.55 14.67
N PHE A 29 15.01 6.53 14.90
CA PHE A 29 14.05 6.40 13.78
C PHE A 29 13.91 7.66 12.91
N LYS A 30 14.39 8.83 13.34
CA LYS A 30 14.41 10.04 12.50
C LYS A 30 15.48 9.97 11.42
N ASP A 31 16.52 9.18 11.62
CA ASP A 31 17.61 9.00 10.66
C ASP A 31 17.20 8.15 9.44
N TYR A 32 16.03 7.49 9.52
CA TYR A 32 15.48 6.64 8.45
C TYR A 32 14.10 7.16 7.95
N PRO A 33 13.98 8.41 7.48
CA PRO A 33 12.70 9.02 7.13
C PRO A 33 12.01 8.37 5.92
N GLU A 34 12.79 7.72 5.04
CA GLU A 34 12.27 7.01 3.86
C GLU A 34 11.48 5.75 4.23
N ILE A 35 11.81 5.14 5.37
CA ILE A 35 11.21 3.89 5.85
C ILE A 35 10.23 4.17 6.99
N PHE A 36 10.56 5.14 7.84
CA PHE A 36 9.77 5.56 9.00
C PHE A 36 9.37 7.03 8.84
N PRO A 37 8.14 7.31 8.37
CA PRO A 37 7.63 8.66 8.20
C PRO A 37 7.73 9.53 9.47
N PRO A 38 7.77 10.87 9.35
CA PRO A 38 7.89 11.77 10.50
C PRO A 38 6.82 11.56 11.59
N PHE A 39 5.61 11.15 11.20
CA PHE A 39 4.54 10.78 12.14
C PHE A 39 4.94 9.65 13.09
N PHE A 40 5.66 8.63 12.59
CA PHE A 40 6.13 7.49 13.37
C PHE A 40 7.09 7.94 14.48
N SER A 41 8.11 8.72 14.13
CA SER A 41 9.10 9.20 15.10
C SER A 41 8.50 10.15 16.13
N GLN A 42 7.53 10.99 15.73
CA GLN A 42 6.79 11.86 16.64
C GLN A 42 5.95 11.07 17.65
N MET A 43 5.22 10.04 17.20
CA MET A 43 4.42 9.19 18.08
C MET A 43 5.28 8.40 19.08
N ILE A 44 6.47 7.97 18.65
CA ILE A 44 7.47 7.38 19.55
C ILE A 44 7.99 8.43 20.54
N THR A 45 8.35 9.65 20.11
CA THR A 45 8.78 10.72 21.03
C THR A 45 7.73 10.98 22.11
N VAL A 46 6.45 11.04 21.74
CA VAL A 46 5.36 11.23 22.72
C VAL A 46 5.30 10.06 23.67
N GLY A 47 5.26 8.83 23.16
CA GLY A 47 5.19 7.61 24.00
C GLY A 47 6.40 7.40 24.90
N GLU A 48 7.58 7.81 24.45
CA GLU A 48 8.84 7.75 25.20
C GLU A 48 8.84 8.78 26.34
N LYS A 49 8.38 10.01 26.09
CA LYS A 49 8.27 11.06 27.11
C LYS A 49 7.19 10.81 28.16
N THR A 50 6.07 10.17 27.77
CA THR A 50 4.95 9.89 28.67
C THR A 50 5.02 8.50 29.31
N GLY A 51 6.03 7.70 28.96
CA GLY A 51 6.14 6.29 29.40
C GLY A 51 5.05 5.38 28.80
N THR A 52 4.32 5.83 27.78
CA THR A 52 3.24 5.07 27.13
C THR A 52 3.65 4.48 25.77
N LEU A 53 4.93 4.14 25.61
CA LEU A 53 5.49 3.64 24.34
C LEU A 53 4.72 2.45 23.76
N ASN A 54 4.31 1.49 24.60
CA ASN A 54 3.51 0.34 24.18
C ASN A 54 2.20 0.78 23.49
N LYS A 55 1.48 1.74 24.07
CA LYS A 55 0.24 2.28 23.50
C LYS A 55 0.49 3.04 22.20
N SER A 56 1.57 3.82 22.13
CA SER A 56 1.95 4.52 20.90
C SER A 56 2.27 3.55 19.77
N LEU A 57 3.05 2.49 20.02
CA LEU A 57 3.38 1.47 19.03
C LEU A 57 2.15 0.72 18.52
N LEU A 58 1.21 0.37 19.40
CA LEU A 58 -0.08 -0.22 19.01
C LEU A 58 -0.89 0.74 18.12
N THR A 59 -0.96 2.02 18.50
CA THR A 59 -1.67 3.04 17.71
C THR A 59 -1.07 3.21 16.32
N ILE A 60 0.26 3.19 16.23
CA ILE A 60 0.99 3.24 14.96
C ILE A 60 0.68 2.01 14.12
N SER A 61 0.73 0.80 14.71
CA SER A 61 0.41 -0.45 14.02
C SER A 61 -1.00 -0.43 13.44
N ASP A 62 -2.00 -0.04 14.24
CA ASP A 62 -3.39 0.07 13.80
C ASP A 62 -3.57 1.10 12.68
N PHE A 63 -2.85 2.23 12.76
CA PHE A 63 -2.87 3.25 11.73
C PHE A 63 -2.35 2.71 10.39
N TYR A 64 -1.18 2.07 10.38
CA TYR A 64 -0.62 1.50 9.14
C TYR A 64 -1.45 0.36 8.59
N ALA A 65 -2.04 -0.49 9.45
CA ALA A 65 -2.96 -1.54 9.02
C ALA A 65 -4.18 -0.96 8.30
N LYS A 66 -4.82 0.06 8.89
CA LYS A 66 -5.96 0.76 8.29
C LYS A 66 -5.59 1.49 7.01
N GLU A 67 -4.42 2.13 6.96
CA GLU A 67 -3.96 2.82 5.76
C GLU A 67 -3.68 1.82 4.63
N ALA A 68 -3.08 0.66 4.92
CA ALA A 68 -2.90 -0.41 3.95
C ALA A 68 -4.24 -0.95 3.42
N GLU A 69 -5.19 -1.25 4.31
CA GLU A 69 -6.55 -1.68 3.92
C GLU A 69 -7.24 -0.62 3.04
N ARG A 70 -7.11 0.66 3.39
CA ARG A 70 -7.67 1.77 2.62
C ARG A 70 -7.05 1.88 1.23
N ILE A 71 -5.72 1.78 1.13
CA ILE A 71 -5.02 1.82 -0.17
C ILE A 71 -5.47 0.65 -1.04
N ILE A 72 -5.52 -0.57 -0.49
CA ILE A 72 -5.97 -1.77 -1.20
C ILE A 72 -7.43 -1.63 -1.64
N GLY A 73 -8.29 -1.13 -0.76
CA GLY A 73 -9.71 -0.87 -1.05
C GLY A 73 -9.90 0.17 -2.15
N ASN A 74 -9.13 1.26 -2.13
CA ASN A 74 -9.13 2.29 -3.16
C ASN A 74 -8.70 1.72 -4.51
N ILE A 75 -7.59 0.96 -4.55
CA ILE A 75 -7.12 0.30 -5.78
C ILE A 75 -8.22 -0.59 -6.36
N THR A 76 -8.85 -1.42 -5.53
CA THR A 76 -9.92 -2.33 -5.96
C THR A 76 -11.13 -1.58 -6.51
N THR A 77 -11.51 -0.48 -5.85
CA THR A 77 -12.65 0.37 -6.23
C THR A 77 -12.42 1.05 -7.57
N PHE A 78 -11.19 1.49 -7.87
CA PHE A 78 -10.84 2.08 -9.16
C PHE A 78 -10.60 1.03 -10.27
N LEU A 79 -10.04 -0.12 -9.93
CA LEU A 79 -9.72 -1.17 -10.91
C LEU A 79 -10.98 -1.81 -11.51
N THR A 80 -12.00 -2.04 -10.69
CA THR A 80 -13.25 -2.68 -11.10
C THR A 80 -13.95 -1.97 -12.27
N PRO A 81 -14.24 -0.65 -12.25
CA PRO A 81 -14.87 0.03 -13.37
C PRO A 81 -13.99 0.05 -14.64
N VAL A 82 -12.67 0.13 -14.50
CA VAL A 82 -11.74 0.07 -15.64
C VAL A 82 -11.85 -1.28 -16.36
N LEU A 83 -11.92 -2.38 -15.61
CA LEU A 83 -12.10 -3.72 -16.16
C LEU A 83 -13.44 -3.87 -16.89
N ILE A 84 -14.52 -3.29 -16.36
CA ILE A 84 -15.85 -3.34 -17.02
C ILE A 84 -15.83 -2.58 -18.34
N ILE A 85 -15.26 -1.36 -18.37
CA ILE A 85 -15.15 -0.56 -19.61
C ILE A 85 -14.28 -1.30 -20.64
N PHE A 86 -13.18 -1.89 -20.22
CA PHE A 86 -12.31 -2.68 -21.08
C PHE A 86 -13.04 -3.89 -21.67
N ALA A 87 -13.76 -4.66 -20.84
CA ALA A 87 -14.56 -5.79 -21.29
C ALA A 87 -15.67 -5.35 -22.27
N ALA A 88 -16.36 -4.25 -21.97
CA ALA A 88 -17.38 -3.69 -22.86
C ALA A 88 -16.80 -3.27 -24.21
N ALA A 89 -15.60 -2.68 -24.23
CA ALA A 89 -14.90 -2.31 -25.46
C ALA A 89 -14.54 -3.55 -26.31
N VAL A 90 -13.99 -4.60 -25.69
CA VAL A 90 -13.67 -5.86 -26.38
C VAL A 90 -14.93 -6.49 -26.97
N VAL A 91 -15.99 -6.62 -26.19
CA VAL A 91 -17.27 -7.16 -26.66
C VAL A 91 -17.86 -6.28 -27.77
N GLY A 92 -17.79 -4.96 -27.64
CA GLY A 92 -18.24 -4.02 -28.66
C GLY A 92 -17.51 -4.18 -29.98
N LEU A 93 -16.18 -4.34 -29.95
CA LEU A 93 -15.37 -4.60 -31.15
C LEU A 93 -15.73 -5.93 -31.81
N LEU A 94 -15.98 -6.98 -31.02
CA LEU A 94 -16.42 -8.27 -31.55
C LEU A 94 -17.78 -8.15 -32.26
N LEU A 95 -18.75 -7.45 -31.66
CA LEU A 95 -20.06 -7.21 -32.27
C LEU A 95 -19.94 -6.44 -33.59
N LEU A 96 -19.12 -5.39 -33.64
CA LEU A 96 -18.87 -4.63 -34.86
C LEU A 96 -18.23 -5.51 -35.95
N SER A 97 -17.28 -6.37 -35.58
CA SER A 97 -16.64 -7.30 -36.53
C SER A 97 -17.63 -8.33 -37.12
N VAL A 98 -18.55 -8.85 -36.30
CA VAL A 98 -19.58 -9.79 -36.77
C VAL A 98 -20.60 -9.08 -37.66
N LEU A 99 -21.06 -7.90 -37.25
CA LEU A 99 -22.06 -7.12 -37.98
C LEU A 99 -21.56 -6.71 -39.38
N THR A 100 -20.32 -6.23 -39.46
CA THR A 100 -19.68 -5.89 -40.73
C THR A 100 -19.58 -7.08 -41.68
N THR A 101 -19.19 -8.26 -41.16
CA THR A 101 -19.14 -9.51 -41.93
C THR A 101 -20.51 -9.91 -42.48
N ILE A 102 -21.57 -9.78 -41.66
CA ILE A 102 -22.95 -10.09 -42.08
C ILE A 102 -23.39 -9.14 -43.19
N TYR A 103 -23.17 -7.83 -43.03
CA TYR A 103 -23.54 -6.85 -44.06
C TYR A 103 -22.82 -7.11 -45.39
N GLN A 104 -21.52 -7.40 -45.35
CA GLN A 104 -20.75 -7.77 -46.53
C GLN A 104 -21.32 -9.01 -47.22
N THR A 105 -21.69 -10.03 -46.44
CA THR A 105 -22.26 -11.27 -46.99
C THR A 105 -23.62 -11.03 -47.66
N ILE A 106 -24.49 -10.20 -47.06
CA ILE A 106 -25.81 -9.87 -47.64
C ILE A 106 -25.65 -9.08 -48.95
N THR A 107 -24.75 -8.09 -48.98
CA THR A 107 -24.50 -7.28 -50.18
C THR A 107 -23.89 -8.09 -51.33
N ILE A 108 -23.14 -9.15 -51.05
CA ILE A 108 -22.60 -10.04 -52.10
C ILE A 108 -23.71 -10.93 -52.72
N ILE A 109 -24.73 -11.29 -51.93
CA ILE A 109 -25.81 -12.20 -52.35
C ILE A 109 -26.91 -11.47 -53.16
N THR A 110 -27.10 -10.17 -52.91
CA THR A 110 -28.10 -9.32 -53.61
C THR A 110 -27.48 -8.67 -54.84
#